data_AF-A0A9P6X2N1-F1
#
_entry.id   AF-A0A9P6X2N1-F1
#
_cell.length_a   1.000
_cell.length_b   1.000
_cell.length_c   1.000
_cell.angle_alpha   90.00
_cell.angle_beta   90.00
_cell.angle_gamma   90.00
#
_symmetry.space_group_name_H-M   'P 1'
#
loop_
_entity.id
_entity.type
_entity.pdbx_description
1 polymer ?
#
loop_
_entity_poly.entity_id
_entity_poly.type
_entity_poly.pdbx_seq_one_letter_code
_entity_poly.pdbx_strand_id
1 'polypeptide(L)'
;MVKRNRDSFALLKPITPSISYRFNTPGFKEQMKARVNSIAYIKLDDKGIFENEAITNEYASTMDEPYSNKYINNYPIAKSFLNDALNQQFEDLLPWMGQHGFDHTNSEDTKKAILMIRLTLTDFYANCLKPSTTNSLNERTPFVEYVVPIFKYYSAVYNDLTFQWCEKGLETNKCIFEPSGEENDGHTQDVTIKLLECSIRSLKMEMENIKDASFESYKKRRFFTYLYAGDKLTMLSTSVVSREKWGYTLVREAIVPRTWNARVRWLKVMDLIFYTKCFAKY
;
A
#
# COMPACT_ATOMS: atom_id res chain seq x y z
N MET A 1 23.22 17.60 37.98
CA MET A 1 23.85 17.61 36.64
C MET A 1 23.46 16.32 35.92
N VAL A 2 22.35 16.36 35.15
CA VAL A 2 21.83 15.18 34.43
C VAL A 2 22.37 15.24 32.99
N LYS A 3 23.27 14.32 32.64
CA LYS A 3 23.77 14.18 31.26
C LYS A 3 22.63 13.65 30.38
N ARG A 4 22.07 14.53 29.54
CA ARG A 4 21.20 14.15 28.42
C ARG A 4 22.09 13.76 27.22
N ASN A 5 22.17 12.47 26.91
CA ASN A 5 22.72 12.01 25.63
C ASN A 5 21.72 12.40 24.52
N ARG A 6 22.05 13.43 23.75
CA ARG A 6 21.39 13.73 22.47
C ARG A 6 22.08 12.90 21.39
N ASP A 7 21.43 11.83 20.96
CA ASP A 7 21.85 11.11 19.76
C ASP A 7 21.29 11.86 18.54
N SER A 8 22.18 12.44 17.73
CA SER A 8 21.84 13.00 16.42
C SER A 8 21.88 11.90 15.36
N PHE A 9 20.77 11.62 14.68
CA PHE A 9 20.74 10.75 13.52
C PHE A 9 21.30 11.51 12.31
N ALA A 10 22.35 10.99 11.67
CA ALA A 10 22.94 11.65 10.51
C ALA A 10 22.03 11.44 9.27
N LEU A 11 21.56 12.56 8.70
CA LEU A 11 20.84 12.59 7.42
C LEU A 11 21.81 12.21 6.28
N LEU A 12 21.50 11.13 5.55
CA LEU A 12 22.14 10.86 4.27
C LEU A 12 21.66 11.88 3.23
N LYS A 13 22.59 12.49 2.49
CA LYS A 13 22.28 13.44 1.42
C LYS A 13 21.50 12.74 0.29
N PRO A 14 20.50 13.40 -0.33
CA PRO A 14 19.76 12.85 -1.46
C PRO A 14 20.67 12.69 -2.67
N ILE A 15 20.52 11.57 -3.38
CA ILE A 15 21.12 11.37 -4.70
C ILE A 15 20.06 10.72 -5.60
N THR A 16 19.35 11.54 -6.38
CA THR A 16 18.78 11.14 -7.68
C THR A 16 19.89 11.31 -8.73
N PRO A 17 20.04 10.43 -9.73
CA PRO A 17 18.98 10.10 -10.70
C PRO A 17 18.86 8.62 -11.13
N SER A 18 17.62 8.23 -11.53
CA SER A 18 17.15 7.14 -12.43
C SER A 18 17.73 5.71 -12.33
N ILE A 19 16.92 4.65 -12.61
CA ILE A 19 17.25 3.29 -13.17
C ILE A 19 16.60 2.02 -12.51
N SER A 20 16.40 1.01 -13.40
CA SER A 20 15.51 -0.18 -13.68
C SER A 20 15.48 -1.51 -12.85
N TYR A 21 14.45 -2.40 -13.04
CA TYR A 21 14.11 -3.69 -12.34
C TYR A 21 15.01 -4.89 -12.62
N ARG A 22 15.59 -5.49 -11.57
CA ARG A 22 15.28 -6.83 -10.97
C ARG A 22 16.32 -7.26 -9.91
N PHE A 23 16.01 -7.30 -8.60
CA PHE A 23 17.04 -7.47 -7.53
C PHE A 23 17.75 -8.83 -7.55
N ASN A 24 17.10 -9.86 -8.08
CA ASN A 24 17.57 -11.25 -8.08
C ASN A 24 17.68 -11.91 -9.48
N THR A 25 17.76 -11.12 -10.56
CA THR A 25 18.08 -11.67 -11.90
C THR A 25 19.38 -11.08 -12.47
N PRO A 26 20.00 -11.73 -13.47
CA PRO A 26 21.18 -11.21 -14.15
C PRO A 26 20.77 -9.94 -14.91
N GLY A 27 21.24 -8.77 -14.50
CA GLY A 27 20.87 -7.47 -15.10
C GLY A 27 20.76 -6.31 -14.11
N PHE A 28 20.68 -6.59 -12.81
CA PHE A 28 20.79 -5.56 -11.78
C PHE A 28 22.21 -4.98 -11.75
N LYS A 29 22.36 -3.65 -11.85
CA LYS A 29 23.68 -3.00 -11.72
C LYS A 29 24.25 -3.31 -10.33
N GLU A 30 25.31 -4.11 -10.25
CA GLU A 30 25.89 -4.60 -8.99
C GLU A 30 26.13 -3.49 -7.95
N GLN A 31 26.50 -2.29 -8.41
CA GLN A 31 26.71 -1.12 -7.56
C GLN A 31 25.44 -0.67 -6.81
N MET A 32 24.27 -0.66 -7.46
CA MET A 32 23.01 -0.37 -6.79
C MET A 32 22.66 -1.49 -5.81
N LYS A 33 23.07 -2.75 -6.08
CA LYS A 33 22.66 -3.92 -5.27
C LYS A 33 23.43 -3.87 -3.98
N ALA A 34 24.74 -3.62 -4.09
CA ALA A 34 25.63 -3.36 -2.98
C ALA A 34 25.12 -2.19 -2.13
N ARG A 35 24.67 -1.09 -2.75
CA ARG A 35 24.13 0.08 -2.03
C ARG A 35 22.82 -0.21 -1.33
N VAL A 36 21.87 -0.90 -1.97
CA VAL A 36 20.58 -1.22 -1.33
C VAL A 36 20.79 -2.26 -0.24
N ASN A 37 21.61 -3.28 -0.48
CA ASN A 37 21.94 -4.29 0.52
C ASN A 37 22.73 -3.71 1.70
N SER A 38 23.46 -2.61 1.54
CA SER A 38 24.15 -1.98 2.67
C SER A 38 23.18 -1.29 3.63
N ILE A 39 22.02 -0.83 3.15
CA ILE A 39 21.05 -0.09 3.96
C ILE A 39 19.78 -0.86 4.31
N ALA A 40 19.41 -1.90 3.57
CA ALA A 40 18.14 -2.61 3.78
C ALA A 40 18.24 -4.12 3.57
N TYR A 41 17.42 -4.85 4.32
CA TYR A 41 17.05 -6.23 4.05
C TYR A 41 15.73 -6.22 3.26
N ILE A 42 15.74 -6.75 2.04
CA ILE A 42 14.59 -6.70 1.12
C ILE A 42 14.02 -8.10 0.94
N LYS A 43 12.75 -8.33 1.25
CA LYS A 43 12.06 -9.61 0.99
C LYS A 43 10.75 -9.38 0.27
N LEU A 44 10.74 -9.62 -1.05
CA LEU A 44 9.58 -9.35 -1.92
C LEU A 44 8.98 -10.62 -2.54
N ASP A 45 9.72 -11.72 -2.56
CA ASP A 45 9.26 -13.01 -3.07
C ASP A 45 9.91 -14.17 -2.28
N ASP A 46 9.42 -15.39 -2.51
CA ASP A 46 9.97 -16.62 -1.93
C ASP A 46 11.30 -17.05 -2.55
N LYS A 47 11.79 -16.35 -3.58
CA LYS A 47 12.96 -16.77 -4.33
C LYS A 47 14.23 -16.23 -3.68
N GLY A 48 15.09 -17.14 -3.24
CA GLY A 48 16.45 -16.83 -2.77
C GLY A 48 16.68 -17.05 -1.28
N ILE A 49 17.95 -17.17 -0.92
CA ILE A 49 18.42 -17.33 0.45
C ILE A 49 18.53 -15.93 1.08
N PHE A 50 17.89 -15.74 2.23
CA PHE A 50 17.86 -14.47 2.95
C PHE A 50 18.55 -14.57 4.29
N GLU A 51 19.43 -13.60 4.57
CA GLU A 51 20.29 -13.61 5.75
C GLU A 51 19.58 -13.15 7.03
N ASN A 52 18.48 -12.40 6.91
CA ASN A 52 17.77 -11.86 8.08
C ASN A 52 16.51 -12.68 8.39
N GLU A 53 16.58 -13.46 9.47
CA GLU A 53 15.50 -14.32 9.92
C GLU A 53 14.26 -13.53 10.33
N ALA A 54 14.42 -12.38 11.00
CA ALA A 54 13.28 -11.56 11.45
C ALA A 54 12.45 -11.03 10.26
N ILE A 55 13.11 -10.55 9.20
CA ILE A 55 12.45 -10.08 7.98
C ILE A 55 11.84 -11.24 7.19
N THR A 56 12.50 -12.41 7.18
CA THR A 56 11.97 -13.61 6.55
C THR A 56 10.71 -14.10 7.27
N ASN A 57 10.72 -14.10 8.60
CA ASN A 57 9.57 -14.47 9.44
C ASN A 57 8.44 -13.43 9.32
N GLU A 58 8.75 -12.14 9.23
CA GLU A 58 7.74 -11.09 8.98
C GLU A 58 7.05 -11.30 7.63
N TYR A 59 7.83 -11.50 6.56
CA TYR A 59 7.30 -11.83 5.24
C TYR A 59 6.44 -13.10 5.28
N ALA A 60 6.98 -14.20 5.84
CA ALA A 60 6.27 -15.46 5.95
C ALA A 60 4.97 -15.29 6.75
N SER A 61 4.98 -14.63 7.91
CA SER A 61 3.76 -14.39 8.69
C SER A 61 2.69 -13.60 7.92
N THR A 62 3.11 -12.74 6.99
CA THR A 62 2.19 -11.94 6.19
C THR A 62 1.65 -12.71 4.97
N MET A 63 2.45 -13.64 4.43
CA MET A 63 2.13 -14.45 3.26
C MET A 63 1.49 -15.82 3.57
N ASP A 64 1.88 -16.46 4.68
CA ASP A 64 1.35 -17.72 5.21
C ASP A 64 -0.04 -17.54 5.80
N GLU A 65 -0.39 -16.31 6.21
CA GLU A 65 -1.78 -15.92 6.29
C GLU A 65 -2.32 -16.01 4.86
N PRO A 66 -3.12 -17.04 4.52
CA PRO A 66 -3.54 -17.20 3.15
C PRO A 66 -4.21 -15.91 2.70
N TYR A 67 -4.36 -15.73 1.39
CA TYR A 67 -5.36 -14.88 0.75
C TYR A 67 -6.82 -15.04 1.29
N SER A 68 -7.02 -15.64 2.47
CA SER A 68 -8.08 -15.37 3.42
C SER A 68 -8.34 -13.87 3.47
N ASN A 69 -9.59 -13.52 3.17
CA ASN A 69 -10.14 -12.18 3.30
C ASN A 69 -10.28 -11.81 4.79
N LYS A 70 -9.19 -11.95 5.56
CA LYS A 70 -9.11 -11.92 7.03
C LYS A 70 -9.51 -10.57 7.59
N TYR A 71 -9.07 -9.48 6.96
CA TYR A 71 -9.29 -8.13 7.44
C TYR A 71 -10.70 -7.67 7.15
N ILE A 72 -11.24 -8.02 5.98
CA ILE A 72 -12.66 -7.77 5.70
C ILE A 72 -13.58 -8.70 6.51
N ASN A 73 -13.12 -9.87 6.97
CA ASN A 73 -13.90 -10.71 7.90
C ASN A 73 -14.15 -10.03 9.25
N ASN A 74 -13.35 -9.03 9.64
CA ASN A 74 -13.63 -8.21 10.81
C ASN A 74 -14.86 -7.28 10.63
N TYR A 75 -15.38 -7.17 9.39
CA TYR A 75 -16.55 -6.38 9.03
C TYR A 75 -17.58 -7.28 8.34
N PRO A 76 -18.17 -8.27 9.04
CA PRO A 76 -19.02 -9.28 8.40
C PRO A 76 -20.21 -8.68 7.64
N ILE A 77 -20.81 -7.61 8.17
CA ILE A 77 -21.93 -6.91 7.52
C ILE A 77 -21.46 -6.16 6.27
N ALA A 78 -20.32 -5.46 6.33
CA ALA A 78 -19.76 -4.77 5.16
C ALA A 78 -19.30 -5.76 4.09
N LYS A 79 -18.77 -6.92 4.50
CA LYS A 79 -18.42 -8.02 3.61
C LYS A 79 -19.65 -8.60 2.91
N SER A 80 -20.74 -8.85 3.65
CA SER A 80 -22.01 -9.30 3.05
C SER A 80 -22.49 -8.28 2.04
N PHE A 81 -22.55 -7.00 2.44
CA PHE A 81 -22.93 -5.91 1.55
C PHE A 81 -22.10 -5.88 0.26
N LEU A 82 -20.77 -6.02 0.36
CA LEU A 82 -19.89 -6.10 -0.81
C LEU A 82 -20.22 -7.30 -1.70
N ASN A 83 -20.35 -8.49 -1.12
CA ASN A 83 -20.67 -9.69 -1.90
C ASN A 83 -22.02 -9.57 -2.60
N ASP A 84 -23.03 -9.07 -1.89
CA ASP A 84 -24.38 -8.87 -2.43
C ASP A 84 -24.36 -7.85 -3.57
N ALA A 85 -23.60 -6.75 -3.43
CA ALA A 85 -23.38 -5.77 -4.48
C ALA A 85 -22.71 -6.39 -5.72
N LEU A 86 -21.64 -7.17 -5.52
CA LEU A 86 -20.90 -7.81 -6.60
C LEU A 86 -21.70 -8.94 -7.29
N ASN A 87 -22.75 -9.45 -6.65
CA ASN A 87 -23.64 -10.45 -7.24
C ASN A 87 -24.80 -9.84 -8.05
N GLN A 88 -24.98 -8.53 -8.02
CA GLN A 88 -25.98 -7.86 -8.86
C GLN A 88 -25.61 -7.96 -10.35
N GLN A 89 -26.59 -7.75 -11.22
CA GLN A 89 -26.33 -7.40 -12.61
C GLN A 89 -25.73 -6.00 -12.69
N PHE A 90 -25.07 -5.70 -13.81
CA PHE A 90 -24.38 -4.42 -13.97
C PHE A 90 -25.37 -3.26 -13.83
N GLU A 91 -26.49 -3.34 -14.55
CA GLU A 91 -27.53 -2.32 -14.65
C GLU A 91 -28.23 -2.06 -13.31
N ASP A 92 -28.28 -3.08 -12.45
CA ASP A 92 -28.98 -3.05 -11.16
C ASP A 92 -28.08 -2.59 -10.01
N LEU A 93 -26.76 -2.50 -10.21
CA LEU A 93 -25.82 -2.21 -9.12
C LEU A 93 -26.11 -0.88 -8.43
N LEU A 94 -26.24 0.23 -9.18
CA LEU A 94 -26.47 1.55 -8.58
C LEU A 94 -27.83 1.65 -7.87
N PRO A 95 -28.97 1.26 -8.50
CA PRO A 95 -30.25 1.21 -7.80
C PRO A 95 -30.21 0.35 -6.53
N TRP A 96 -29.59 -0.84 -6.60
CA TRP A 96 -29.47 -1.75 -5.47
C TRP A 96 -28.68 -1.12 -4.32
N MET A 97 -27.52 -0.53 -4.62
CA MET A 97 -26.73 0.17 -3.59
C MET A 97 -27.54 1.30 -2.97
N GLY A 98 -28.33 2.06 -3.74
CA GLY A 98 -29.18 3.13 -3.23
C GLY A 98 -30.22 2.70 -2.19
N GLN A 99 -30.62 1.43 -2.16
CA GLN A 99 -31.69 0.92 -1.28
C GLN A 99 -31.17 0.06 -0.12
N HIS A 100 -29.98 -0.53 -0.24
CA HIS A 100 -29.45 -1.45 0.77
C HIS A 100 -28.46 -0.74 1.70
N GLY A 101 -27.90 -1.43 2.70
CA GLY A 101 -26.75 -0.99 3.51
C GLY A 101 -26.90 0.26 4.39
N PHE A 102 -28.09 0.85 4.46
CA PHE A 102 -28.43 1.96 5.37
C PHE A 102 -29.16 1.43 6.61
N ASP A 103 -28.43 0.70 7.47
CA ASP A 103 -28.95 0.26 8.76
C ASP A 103 -28.34 1.11 9.89
N HIS A 104 -29.20 1.86 10.59
CA HIS A 104 -28.80 2.76 11.68
C HIS A 104 -28.36 2.01 12.94
N THR A 105 -28.71 0.73 13.09
CA THR A 105 -28.33 -0.11 14.22
C THR A 105 -26.87 -0.60 14.14
N ASN A 106 -26.25 -0.53 12.96
CA ASN A 106 -24.86 -0.89 12.77
C ASN A 106 -23.90 0.00 13.58
N SER A 107 -22.74 -0.54 13.95
CA SER A 107 -21.66 0.26 14.54
C SER A 107 -21.19 1.33 13.56
N GLU A 108 -20.73 2.48 14.08
CA GLU A 108 -20.19 3.57 13.26
C GLU A 108 -19.06 3.10 12.34
N ASP A 109 -18.24 2.17 12.84
CA ASP A 109 -17.14 1.62 12.05
C ASP A 109 -17.60 0.76 10.87
N THR A 110 -18.70 0.02 11.06
CA THR A 110 -19.35 -0.75 10.00
C THR A 110 -20.03 0.16 8.98
N LYS A 111 -20.71 1.22 9.43
CA LYS A 111 -21.31 2.23 8.56
C LYS A 111 -20.26 2.89 7.68
N LYS A 112 -19.10 3.24 8.26
CA LYS A 112 -17.93 3.74 7.53
C LYS A 112 -17.43 2.74 6.49
N ALA A 113 -17.26 1.47 6.86
CA ALA A 113 -16.82 0.43 5.92
C ALA A 113 -17.78 0.30 4.72
N ILE A 114 -19.09 0.26 4.98
CA ILE A 114 -20.13 0.21 3.94
C ILE A 114 -20.10 1.47 3.05
N LEU A 115 -19.99 2.65 3.65
CA LEU A 115 -19.91 3.91 2.91
C LEU A 115 -18.69 3.95 1.99
N MET A 116 -17.53 3.52 2.47
CA MET A 116 -16.33 3.42 1.65
C MET A 116 -16.55 2.48 0.46
N ILE A 117 -17.06 1.27 0.70
CA ILE A 117 -17.34 0.29 -0.35
C ILE A 117 -18.27 0.89 -1.42
N ARG A 118 -19.34 1.57 -1.02
CA ARG A 118 -20.29 2.23 -1.94
C ARG A 118 -19.59 3.24 -2.83
N LEU A 119 -18.83 4.16 -2.25
CA LEU A 119 -18.18 5.23 -2.99
C LEU A 119 -17.19 4.64 -4.02
N THR A 120 -16.42 3.63 -3.60
CA THR A 120 -15.50 2.91 -4.50
C THR A 120 -16.24 2.18 -5.63
N LEU A 121 -17.33 1.47 -5.33
CA LEU A 121 -18.10 0.74 -6.34
C LEU A 121 -18.83 1.68 -7.31
N THR A 122 -19.24 2.87 -6.86
CA THR A 122 -19.84 3.90 -7.73
C THR A 122 -18.83 4.40 -8.77
N ASP A 123 -17.60 4.71 -8.37
CA ASP A 123 -16.55 5.09 -9.34
C ASP A 123 -16.18 3.92 -10.26
N PHE A 124 -16.12 2.69 -9.72
CA PHE A 124 -15.91 1.49 -10.53
C PHE A 124 -16.99 1.30 -11.59
N TYR A 125 -18.27 1.47 -11.22
CA TYR A 125 -19.39 1.41 -12.14
C TYR A 125 -19.26 2.46 -13.26
N ALA A 126 -18.95 3.71 -12.88
CA ALA A 126 -18.72 4.79 -13.83
C ALA A 126 -17.55 4.49 -14.79
N ASN A 127 -16.46 3.90 -14.29
CA ASN A 127 -15.34 3.48 -15.13
C ASN A 127 -15.72 2.33 -16.09
N CYS A 128 -16.58 1.41 -15.67
CA CYS A 128 -17.06 0.33 -16.53
C CYS A 128 -17.99 0.82 -17.66
N LEU A 129 -18.64 1.98 -17.50
CA LEU A 129 -19.44 2.62 -18.55
C LEU A 129 -18.59 3.32 -19.61
N LYS A 130 -17.33 3.61 -19.32
CA LYS A 130 -16.47 4.34 -20.25
C LYS A 130 -16.25 3.49 -21.52
N PRO A 131 -16.28 4.11 -22.71
CA PRO A 131 -15.91 3.41 -23.93
C PRO A 131 -14.45 2.97 -23.84
N SER A 132 -14.14 1.80 -24.42
CA SER A 132 -12.76 1.32 -24.50
C SER A 132 -11.90 2.35 -25.23
N THR A 133 -10.87 2.86 -24.56
CA THR A 133 -9.96 3.83 -25.15
C THR A 133 -9.10 3.16 -26.22
N THR A 134 -9.06 3.75 -27.41
CA THR A 134 -8.29 3.25 -28.58
C THR A 134 -6.81 3.64 -28.54
N ASN A 135 -6.39 4.48 -27.60
CA ASN A 135 -5.02 4.99 -27.49
C ASN A 135 -4.26 4.38 -26.32
N SER A 136 -2.93 4.36 -26.42
CA SER A 136 -2.06 4.05 -25.29
C SER A 136 -2.28 5.07 -24.17
N LEU A 137 -2.82 4.60 -23.05
CA LEU A 137 -3.02 5.43 -21.87
C LEU A 137 -1.65 5.70 -21.22
N ASN A 138 -1.44 6.95 -20.80
CA ASN A 138 -0.36 7.28 -19.87
C ASN A 138 -0.52 6.38 -18.62
N GLU A 139 0.59 5.88 -18.07
CA GLU A 139 0.66 5.11 -16.82
C GLU A 139 -0.15 5.69 -15.65
N ARG A 140 -0.33 7.02 -15.64
CA ARG A 140 -1.09 7.75 -14.62
C ARG A 140 -2.60 7.65 -14.80
N THR A 141 -3.10 7.44 -16.02
CA THR A 141 -4.56 7.39 -16.26
C THR A 141 -5.20 6.20 -15.54
N PRO A 142 -4.72 4.94 -15.72
CA PRO A 142 -5.26 3.81 -14.96
C PRO A 142 -5.10 3.98 -13.45
N PHE A 143 -4.01 4.61 -12.99
CA PHE A 143 -3.84 4.89 -11.57
C PHE A 143 -4.89 5.88 -11.04
N VAL A 144 -5.10 6.99 -11.74
CA VAL A 144 -6.09 8.01 -11.36
C VAL A 144 -7.52 7.47 -11.43
N GLU A 145 -7.83 6.63 -12.40
CA GLU A 145 -9.18 6.10 -12.56
C GLU A 145 -9.50 4.97 -11.58
N TYR A 146 -8.57 4.05 -11.34
CA TYR A 146 -8.87 2.81 -10.60
C TYR A 146 -8.31 2.79 -9.18
N VAL A 147 -7.24 3.53 -8.89
CA VAL A 147 -6.54 3.47 -7.59
C VAL A 147 -6.86 4.68 -6.72
N VAL A 148 -6.76 5.89 -7.28
CA VAL A 148 -7.02 7.13 -6.52
C VAL A 148 -8.39 7.14 -5.83
N PRO A 149 -9.51 6.69 -6.46
CA PRO A 149 -10.81 6.64 -5.78
C PRO A 149 -10.81 5.84 -4.48
N ILE A 150 -10.12 4.68 -4.47
CA ILE A 150 -10.06 3.80 -3.30
C ILE A 150 -9.51 4.56 -2.09
N PHE A 151 -8.38 5.24 -2.28
CA PHE A 151 -7.68 5.96 -1.22
C PHE A 151 -8.34 7.31 -0.92
N LYS A 152 -8.88 8.01 -1.91
CA LYS A 152 -9.70 9.21 -1.71
C LYS A 152 -10.85 8.92 -0.74
N TYR A 153 -11.60 7.84 -0.97
CA TYR A 153 -12.75 7.51 -0.13
C TYR A 153 -12.35 6.94 1.22
N TYR A 154 -11.28 6.15 1.29
CA TYR A 154 -10.71 5.76 2.58
C TYR A 154 -10.42 6.99 3.45
N SER A 155 -9.68 7.96 2.91
CA SER A 155 -9.28 9.18 3.62
C SER A 155 -10.50 9.98 4.08
N ALA A 156 -11.48 10.19 3.21
CA ALA A 156 -12.70 10.95 3.53
C ALA A 156 -13.58 10.28 4.60
N VAL A 157 -13.63 8.94 4.63
CA VAL A 157 -14.50 8.18 5.53
C VAL A 157 -13.85 7.99 6.91
N TYR A 158 -12.56 7.63 6.94
CA TYR A 158 -11.87 7.31 8.18
C TYR A 158 -11.12 8.48 8.80
N ASN A 159 -10.73 9.49 8.01
CA ASN A 159 -10.01 10.69 8.44
C ASN A 159 -8.71 10.40 9.22
N ASP A 160 -8.12 9.22 9.03
CA ASP A 160 -6.94 8.76 9.77
C ASP A 160 -5.69 8.57 8.89
N LEU A 161 -5.83 8.63 7.56
CA LEU A 161 -4.74 8.57 6.59
C LEU A 161 -4.80 9.72 5.60
N THR A 162 -3.63 10.31 5.34
CA THR A 162 -3.37 11.21 4.22
C THR A 162 -2.53 10.49 3.17
N PHE A 163 -2.84 10.75 1.90
CA PHE A 163 -2.18 10.10 0.78
C PHE A 163 -1.49 11.17 -0.08
N GLN A 164 -0.21 10.95 -0.38
CA GLN A 164 0.59 11.85 -1.20
C GLN A 164 1.42 11.08 -2.23
N TRP A 165 1.72 11.77 -3.32
CA TRP A 165 2.67 11.34 -4.35
C TRP A 165 4.10 11.30 -3.77
N CYS A 166 4.93 10.31 -4.14
CA CYS A 166 6.30 10.17 -3.60
C CYS A 166 7.14 11.43 -3.84
N GLU A 167 6.92 12.16 -4.93
CA GLU A 167 7.71 13.37 -5.24
C GLU A 167 7.42 14.55 -4.30
N LYS A 168 6.26 14.57 -3.65
CA LYS A 168 5.84 15.68 -2.77
C LYS A 168 5.90 15.32 -1.29
N GLY A 169 6.01 14.03 -0.97
CA GLY A 169 5.84 13.56 0.40
C GLY A 169 7.13 13.65 1.22
N LEU A 170 7.21 14.62 2.12
CA LEU A 170 8.29 14.70 3.12
C LEU A 170 7.83 15.03 4.54
N GLU A 171 6.65 15.62 4.75
CA GLU A 171 6.24 16.05 6.09
C GLU A 171 4.93 15.38 6.49
N THR A 172 4.95 14.58 7.58
CA THR A 172 3.78 14.00 8.29
C THR A 172 2.97 12.89 7.60
N ASN A 173 3.39 12.39 6.44
CA ASN A 173 2.62 11.40 5.70
C ASN A 173 2.62 10.03 6.37
N LYS A 174 1.46 9.36 6.33
CA LYS A 174 1.33 7.96 6.79
C LYS A 174 1.49 6.93 5.67
N CYS A 175 1.43 7.37 4.41
CA CYS A 175 1.59 6.50 3.25
C CYS A 175 1.94 7.26 1.95
N ILE A 176 2.71 6.60 1.06
CA ILE A 176 3.17 7.15 -0.22
C ILE A 176 2.81 6.20 -1.39
N PHE A 177 2.53 6.77 -2.57
CA PHE A 177 2.16 6.06 -3.80
C PHE A 177 3.10 6.35 -4.95
N GLU A 178 3.29 5.35 -5.81
CA GLU A 178 3.93 5.53 -7.10
C GLU A 178 3.34 4.55 -8.16
N PRO A 179 2.81 5.05 -9.29
CA PRO A 179 2.43 4.21 -10.42
C PRO A 179 3.66 3.83 -11.25
N SER A 180 3.65 2.64 -11.87
CA SER A 180 4.73 2.15 -12.72
C SER A 180 4.32 1.88 -14.18
N GLY A 181 3.04 2.01 -14.54
CA GLY A 181 2.54 1.73 -15.89
C GLY A 181 2.19 0.26 -16.16
N GLU A 182 1.83 -0.04 -17.40
CA GLU A 182 1.27 -1.33 -17.84
C GLU A 182 2.33 -2.42 -18.11
N GLU A 183 3.51 -2.05 -18.62
CA GLU A 183 4.61 -2.97 -18.91
C GLU A 183 5.96 -2.26 -18.69
N ASN A 184 6.76 -2.74 -17.72
CA ASN A 184 8.22 -2.76 -17.80
C ASN A 184 8.82 -3.31 -16.50
N ASP A 185 9.51 -4.44 -16.62
CA ASP A 185 10.43 -4.93 -15.59
C ASP A 185 11.66 -4.04 -15.42
N GLY A 186 11.77 -2.91 -16.12
CA GLY A 186 12.74 -1.88 -15.82
C GLY A 186 12.13 -0.85 -14.85
N HIS A 187 11.21 -0.05 -15.36
CA HIS A 187 10.63 1.10 -14.67
C HIS A 187 10.08 0.83 -13.26
N THR A 188 9.52 -0.35 -12.99
CA THR A 188 8.92 -0.63 -11.69
C THR A 188 9.94 -0.49 -10.54
N GLN A 189 11.27 -0.52 -10.80
CA GLN A 189 12.27 -0.74 -9.74
C GLN A 189 12.92 0.50 -9.28
N ASP A 190 13.18 1.38 -10.23
CA ASP A 190 13.36 2.78 -9.98
C ASP A 190 12.24 3.19 -9.02
N VAL A 191 11.00 2.85 -9.38
CA VAL A 191 9.82 3.12 -8.57
C VAL A 191 9.91 2.43 -7.19
N THR A 192 10.27 1.15 -7.12
CA THR A 192 10.32 0.43 -5.83
C THR A 192 11.45 0.91 -4.92
N ILE A 193 12.62 1.21 -5.49
CA ILE A 193 13.76 1.81 -4.80
C ILE A 193 13.40 3.21 -4.34
N LYS A 194 12.74 4.00 -5.19
CA LYS A 194 12.21 5.32 -4.84
C LYS A 194 11.23 5.21 -3.67
N LEU A 195 10.32 4.23 -3.67
CA LEU A 195 9.43 3.96 -2.54
C LEU A 195 10.19 3.55 -1.27
N LEU A 196 11.23 2.70 -1.38
CA LEU A 196 12.09 2.35 -0.26
C LEU A 196 12.82 3.58 0.31
N GLU A 197 13.43 4.41 -0.55
CA GLU A 197 14.14 5.61 -0.13
C GLU A 197 13.19 6.66 0.47
N CYS A 198 12.03 6.90 -0.17
CA CYS A 198 10.96 7.76 0.33
C CYS A 198 10.53 7.29 1.74
N SER A 199 10.21 6.00 1.91
CA SER A 199 9.73 5.46 3.19
C SER A 199 10.77 5.42 4.31
N ILE A 200 12.04 5.11 4.00
CA ILE A 200 13.15 5.24 4.96
C ILE A 200 13.26 6.70 5.42
N ARG A 201 13.21 7.65 4.49
CA ARG A 201 13.29 9.07 4.86
C ARG A 201 12.11 9.49 5.74
N SER A 202 10.89 9.07 5.42
CA SER A 202 9.72 9.37 6.23
C SER A 202 9.84 8.81 7.65
N LEU A 203 10.27 7.56 7.82
CA LEU A 203 10.49 6.98 9.14
C LEU A 203 11.60 7.69 9.92
N LYS A 204 12.71 8.07 9.27
CA LYS A 204 13.77 8.85 9.92
C LYS A 204 13.27 10.20 10.41
N MET A 205 12.49 10.91 9.59
CA MET A 205 11.90 12.20 10.00
C MET A 205 10.93 12.04 11.17
N GLU A 206 10.11 10.97 11.17
CA GLU A 206 9.25 10.63 12.31
C GLU A 206 10.09 10.37 13.58
N MET A 207 11.17 9.60 13.46
CA MET A 207 12.09 9.31 14.57
C MET A 207 12.76 10.56 15.14
N GLU A 208 13.12 11.53 14.30
CA GLU A 208 13.71 12.80 14.73
C GLU A 208 12.69 13.70 15.46
N ASN A 209 11.42 13.59 15.08
CA ASN A 209 10.33 14.37 15.67
C ASN A 209 9.87 13.80 17.02
N ILE A 210 9.93 12.49 17.24
CA ILE A 210 9.50 11.83 18.49
C ILE A 210 10.69 11.65 19.44
N LYS A 211 11.12 12.73 20.09
CA LYS A 211 12.38 12.78 20.86
C LYS A 211 12.43 11.88 22.11
N ASP A 212 11.29 11.41 22.60
CA ASP A 212 11.18 10.63 23.84
C ASP A 212 10.89 9.13 23.61
N ALA A 213 10.80 8.67 22.34
CA ALA A 213 10.57 7.26 22.05
C ALA A 213 11.87 6.44 22.08
N SER A 214 11.79 5.24 22.66
CA SER A 214 12.91 4.30 22.67
C SER A 214 13.16 3.71 21.27
N PHE A 215 14.38 3.24 21.01
CA PHE A 215 14.68 2.52 19.77
C PHE A 215 13.80 1.28 19.56
N GLU A 216 13.47 0.58 20.65
CA GLU A 216 12.55 -0.57 20.62
C GLU A 216 11.11 -0.17 20.26
N SER A 217 10.70 1.06 20.57
CA SER A 217 9.41 1.60 20.12
C SER A 217 9.41 1.79 18.59
N TYR A 218 10.53 2.20 18.00
CA TYR A 218 10.66 2.39 16.56
C TYR A 218 10.71 1.09 15.77
N LYS A 219 11.27 0.02 16.34
CA LYS A 219 11.21 -1.31 15.70
C LYS A 219 9.79 -1.83 15.50
N LYS A 220 8.80 -1.30 16.24
CA LYS A 220 7.37 -1.62 16.08
C LYS A 220 6.67 -0.76 15.03
N ARG A 221 7.27 0.37 14.64
CA ARG A 221 6.72 1.26 13.61
C ARG A 221 6.84 0.60 12.24
N ARG A 222 5.87 0.90 11.38
CA ARG A 222 5.85 0.49 9.97
C ARG A 222 5.43 1.67 9.13
N PHE A 223 6.08 1.83 7.99
CA PHE A 223 5.66 2.80 6.98
C PHE A 223 5.22 2.03 5.74
N PHE A 224 4.00 2.29 5.29
CA PHE A 224 3.47 1.61 4.12
C PHE A 224 3.65 2.44 2.86
N THR A 225 3.98 1.75 1.79
CA THR A 225 4.00 2.30 0.44
C THR A 225 3.16 1.42 -0.47
N TYR A 226 2.57 2.04 -1.49
CA TYR A 226 1.84 1.32 -2.52
C TYR A 226 2.47 1.52 -3.88
N LEU A 227 2.72 0.39 -4.53
CA LEU A 227 3.11 0.31 -5.92
C LEU A 227 1.91 -0.15 -6.74
N TYR A 228 1.60 0.57 -7.81
CA TYR A 228 0.61 0.14 -8.80
C TYR A 228 1.28 -0.13 -10.14
N ALA A 229 1.27 -1.38 -10.59
CA ALA A 229 1.91 -1.84 -11.83
C ALA A 229 1.00 -2.81 -12.57
N GLY A 230 0.75 -2.56 -13.86
CA GLY A 230 -0.35 -3.20 -14.58
C GLY A 230 -1.65 -2.96 -13.84
N ASP A 231 -2.41 -4.02 -13.56
CA ASP A 231 -3.62 -3.99 -12.74
C ASP A 231 -3.38 -4.37 -11.27
N LYS A 232 -2.12 -4.55 -10.85
CA LYS A 232 -1.77 -5.01 -9.51
C LYS A 232 -1.44 -3.84 -8.58
N LEU A 233 -2.18 -3.75 -7.47
CA LEU A 233 -1.86 -2.91 -6.33
C LEU A 233 -1.06 -3.73 -5.31
N THR A 234 0.14 -3.27 -5.01
CA THR A 234 1.11 -3.94 -4.15
C THR A 234 1.38 -3.05 -2.93
N MET A 235 1.16 -3.59 -1.73
CA MET A 235 1.46 -2.95 -0.46
C MET A 235 2.82 -3.42 0.04
N LEU A 236 3.72 -2.49 0.29
CA LEU A 236 5.07 -2.72 0.79
C LEU A 236 5.20 -2.08 2.18
N SER A 237 6.05 -2.64 3.02
CA SER A 237 6.27 -2.19 4.40
C SER A 237 7.74 -1.94 4.65
N THR A 238 8.04 -0.75 5.18
CA THR A 238 9.36 -0.37 5.64
C THR A 238 9.39 -0.36 7.16
N SER A 239 10.44 -0.95 7.74
CA SER A 239 10.62 -1.06 9.18
C SER A 239 12.06 -0.79 9.61
N VAL A 240 12.25 -0.43 10.88
CA VAL A 240 13.59 -0.29 11.47
C VAL A 240 14.06 -1.66 11.97
N VAL A 241 15.20 -2.14 11.50
CA VAL A 241 15.82 -3.40 11.98
C VAL A 241 16.97 -3.09 12.95
N SER A 242 17.86 -2.18 12.55
CA SER A 242 18.95 -1.66 13.36
C SER A 242 19.14 -0.16 13.09
N ARG A 243 20.10 0.48 13.77
CA ARG A 243 20.40 1.90 13.56
C ARG A 243 20.84 2.22 12.11
N GLU A 244 21.33 1.21 11.41
CA GLU A 244 21.91 1.34 10.06
C GLU A 244 21.15 0.53 9.01
N LYS A 245 20.31 -0.43 9.43
CA LYS A 245 19.58 -1.34 8.55
C LYS A 245 18.07 -1.20 8.68
N TRP A 246 17.42 -1.21 7.53
CA TRP A 246 15.97 -1.18 7.38
C TRP A 246 15.44 -2.53 6.90
N GLY A 247 14.21 -2.84 7.23
CA GLY A 247 13.46 -3.94 6.64
C GLY A 247 12.57 -3.40 5.53
N TYR A 248 12.49 -4.12 4.42
CA TYR A 248 11.56 -3.81 3.34
C TYR A 248 10.89 -5.08 2.82
N THR A 249 9.60 -5.22 3.12
CA THR A 249 8.86 -6.45 2.87
C THR A 249 7.65 -6.21 1.99
N LEU A 250 7.35 -7.17 1.12
CA LEU A 250 6.04 -7.27 0.51
C LEU A 250 5.04 -7.73 1.57
N VAL A 251 3.93 -7.00 1.67
CA VAL A 251 2.88 -7.27 2.65
C VAL A 251 1.69 -7.93 1.99
N ARG A 252 1.07 -7.25 1.03
CA ARG A 252 -0.14 -7.74 0.36
C ARG A 252 -0.18 -7.26 -1.08
N GLU A 253 -0.88 -8.02 -1.91
CA GLU A 253 -1.18 -7.65 -3.28
C GLU A 253 -2.65 -7.93 -3.60
N ALA A 254 -3.23 -7.07 -4.42
CA ALA A 254 -4.57 -7.28 -4.97
C ALA A 254 -4.59 -6.81 -6.41
N ILE A 255 -5.38 -7.51 -7.23
CA ILE A 255 -5.65 -7.07 -8.59
C ILE A 255 -6.85 -6.12 -8.57
N VAL A 256 -6.64 -4.88 -8.99
CA VAL A 256 -7.69 -3.86 -9.08
C VAL A 256 -8.54 -4.14 -10.32
N PRO A 257 -9.84 -4.44 -10.16
CA PRO A 257 -10.69 -4.77 -11.29
C PRO A 257 -10.96 -3.51 -12.14
N ARG A 258 -10.73 -3.65 -13.45
CA ARG A 258 -10.96 -2.60 -14.44
C ARG A 258 -12.19 -2.83 -15.32
N THR A 259 -12.82 -4.00 -15.18
CA THR A 259 -14.00 -4.40 -15.93
C THR A 259 -15.01 -5.08 -15.03
N TRP A 260 -16.28 -5.06 -15.43
CA TRP A 260 -17.35 -5.71 -14.67
C TRP A 260 -17.14 -7.21 -14.47
N ASN A 261 -16.56 -7.90 -15.45
CA ASN A 261 -16.26 -9.33 -15.35
C ASN A 261 -15.20 -9.64 -14.28
N ALA A 262 -14.33 -8.68 -13.98
CA ALA A 262 -13.30 -8.82 -12.95
C ALA A 262 -13.78 -8.42 -11.54
N ARG A 263 -15.02 -7.94 -11.38
CA ARG A 263 -15.53 -7.29 -10.15
C ARG A 263 -15.33 -8.08 -8.86
N VAL A 264 -15.37 -9.41 -8.91
CA VAL A 264 -15.16 -10.28 -7.74
C VAL A 264 -13.80 -10.06 -7.05
N ARG A 265 -12.83 -9.49 -7.78
CA ARG A 265 -11.51 -9.12 -7.24
C ARG A 265 -11.57 -7.98 -6.22
N TRP A 266 -12.66 -7.19 -6.18
CA TRP A 266 -12.88 -6.15 -5.16
C TRP A 266 -12.82 -6.69 -3.73
N LEU A 267 -13.16 -7.96 -3.52
CA LEU A 267 -13.05 -8.58 -2.19
C LEU A 267 -11.61 -8.57 -1.66
N LYS A 268 -10.63 -8.91 -2.51
CA LYS A 268 -9.21 -8.85 -2.16
C LYS A 268 -8.70 -7.42 -2.03
N VAL A 269 -9.18 -6.51 -2.87
CA VAL A 269 -8.81 -5.09 -2.78
C VAL A 269 -9.28 -4.51 -1.44
N MET A 270 -10.54 -4.77 -1.05
CA MET A 270 -11.07 -4.29 0.23
C MET A 270 -10.36 -4.94 1.43
N ASP A 271 -9.99 -6.21 1.35
CA ASP A 271 -9.15 -6.84 2.37
C ASP A 271 -7.80 -6.12 2.54
N LEU A 272 -7.11 -5.83 1.44
CA LEU A 272 -5.86 -5.07 1.43
C LEU A 272 -6.02 -3.68 2.05
N ILE A 273 -7.14 -2.99 1.80
CA ILE A 273 -7.36 -1.66 2.40
C ILE A 273 -7.74 -1.74 3.88
N PHE A 274 -8.52 -2.73 4.29
CA PHE A 274 -8.83 -2.92 5.72
C PHE A 274 -7.61 -3.39 6.52
N TYR A 275 -6.62 -4.02 5.88
CA TYR A 275 -5.30 -4.24 6.48
C TYR A 275 -4.63 -2.92 6.88
N THR A 276 -4.61 -1.92 5.98
CA THR A 276 -4.00 -0.61 6.23
C THR A 276 -4.51 0.02 7.52
N LYS A 277 -5.81 -0.11 7.78
CA LYS A 277 -6.47 0.41 8.97
C LYS A 277 -6.00 -0.25 10.27
N CYS A 278 -5.68 -1.55 10.25
CA CYS A 278 -5.20 -2.26 11.44
C CYS A 278 -3.85 -1.72 11.93
N PHE A 279 -3.04 -1.15 11.04
CA PHE A 279 -1.70 -0.66 11.35
C PHE A 279 -1.62 0.88 11.45
N ALA A 280 -2.62 1.61 10.97
CA ALA A 280 -2.70 3.07 11.10
C ALA A 280 -2.94 3.58 12.55
N LYS A 281 -3.11 2.66 13.52
CA LYS A 281 -3.43 2.93 14.93
C LYS A 281 -2.22 3.10 15.85
N TYR A 282 -0.99 3.00 15.34
CA TYR A 282 0.24 3.19 16.12
C TYR A 282 1.04 4.37 15.58
#